data_AF-A0A920AC29-F1
#
_entry.id   AF-A0A920AC29-F1
#
_cell.length_a   1.000
_cell.length_b   1.000
_cell.length_c   1.000
_cell.angle_alpha   90.00
_cell.angle_beta   90.00
_cell.angle_gamma   90.00
#
_symmetry.space_group_name_H-M   'P 1'
#
loop_
_entity.id
_entity.type
_entity.pdbx_description
1 polymer ?
#
loop_
_entity_poly.entity_id
_entity_poly.type
_entity_poly.pdbx_seq_one_letter_code
_entity_poly.pdbx_strand_id
1 'polypeptide(L)'
;MKTLLISLILTVGVSASAQIDECCINPDWINPNAMCTMEFNPVVGCNGVEYSNPCVAQVSGVTSWTNAATGLTNTLDWNCETGGVLCTSLSGIEIFEYGFWANPNDPCDMGECAPNGEFYGIAIDCASWFGAPCNGEWVNVDGECCPVCIEVEPLCTSYSGIDIFESGEWTNPNDPCDFGFCGDDGFFSGVIIDCPEQMGMPCDGEWVLEDGACCSTCVENTYSDCGSISITLNNGWNMIGFACSENTNAMIAFAAIQDKIIIAKDGVGNAYLPDWDFNGIGELERGYGYLIKVSEEIIDYNICD
;
A
#
# COMPACT_ATOMS: atom_id res chain seq x y z
N MET A 1 11.94 -105.16 -22.57
CA MET A 1 12.97 -105.84 -21.75
C MET A 1 14.29 -105.13 -22.00
N LYS A 2 15.03 -104.80 -20.93
CA LYS A 2 16.28 -104.00 -20.87
C LYS A 2 16.12 -102.48 -20.68
N THR A 3 15.73 -102.14 -19.46
CA THR A 3 16.44 -101.24 -18.52
C THR A 3 17.73 -100.58 -19.03
N LEU A 4 17.77 -99.25 -18.92
CA LEU A 4 18.98 -98.51 -18.55
C LEU A 4 18.56 -97.16 -17.95
N LEU A 5 18.47 -97.13 -16.61
CA LEU A 5 18.52 -95.89 -15.83
C LEU A 5 19.93 -95.31 -15.98
N ILE A 6 20.04 -94.08 -16.47
CA ILE A 6 21.24 -93.26 -16.30
C ILE A 6 20.85 -92.13 -15.34
N SER A 7 21.27 -92.29 -14.09
CA SER A 7 21.21 -91.28 -13.04
C SER A 7 22.15 -90.13 -13.44
N LEU A 8 21.59 -88.97 -13.78
CA LEU A 8 22.33 -87.74 -14.00
C LEU A 8 22.57 -87.10 -12.63
N ILE A 9 23.75 -87.37 -12.06
CA ILE A 9 24.22 -86.76 -10.80
C ILE A 9 24.47 -85.27 -11.08
N LEU A 10 23.61 -84.42 -10.52
CA LEU A 10 23.80 -82.97 -10.50
C LEU A 10 24.94 -82.65 -9.53
N THR A 11 26.17 -82.59 -10.04
CA THR A 11 27.30 -82.06 -9.28
C THR A 11 27.11 -80.55 -9.15
N VAL A 12 26.64 -80.11 -7.98
CA VAL A 12 26.72 -78.71 -7.55
C VAL A 12 28.21 -78.36 -7.45
N GLY A 13 28.74 -77.74 -8.48
CA GLY A 13 30.04 -77.07 -8.42
C GLY A 13 29.89 -75.86 -7.52
N VAL A 14 30.41 -75.95 -6.30
CA VAL A 14 30.65 -74.80 -5.44
C VAL A 14 31.82 -74.04 -6.06
N SER A 15 31.52 -73.14 -7.00
CA SER A 15 32.40 -72.01 -7.25
C SER A 15 32.18 -71.05 -6.09
N ALA A 16 33.13 -71.06 -5.14
CA ALA A 16 33.25 -69.99 -4.17
C ALA A 16 33.50 -68.70 -4.97
N SER A 17 32.43 -67.96 -5.24
CA SER A 17 32.53 -66.54 -5.54
C SER A 17 33.12 -65.91 -4.28
N ALA A 18 34.41 -65.59 -4.30
CA ALA A 18 34.95 -64.60 -3.38
C ALA A 18 34.16 -63.32 -3.68
N GLN A 19 33.20 -63.02 -2.82
CA GLN A 19 32.56 -61.71 -2.79
C GLN A 19 33.71 -60.73 -2.60
N ILE A 20 34.01 -59.92 -3.62
CA ILE A 20 34.86 -58.76 -3.42
C ILE A 20 34.01 -57.84 -2.55
N ASP A 21 34.33 -57.82 -1.27
CA ASP A 21 33.75 -56.87 -0.34
C ASP A 21 34.18 -55.48 -0.84
N GLU A 22 33.22 -54.63 -1.25
CA GLU A 22 33.49 -53.24 -1.68
C GLU A 22 34.25 -52.46 -0.59
N CYS A 23 34.25 -53.01 0.63
CA CYS A 23 34.93 -52.46 1.76
C CYS A 23 36.44 -52.77 1.89
N CYS A 24 37.00 -53.53 0.96
CA CYS A 24 38.38 -53.97 1.12
C CYS A 24 39.44 -52.86 0.91
N ILE A 25 39.15 -51.85 0.09
CA ILE A 25 40.14 -50.83 -0.30
C ILE A 25 39.72 -49.47 0.22
N ASN A 26 40.57 -48.86 1.05
CA ASN A 26 40.49 -47.45 1.42
C ASN A 26 41.30 -46.59 0.42
N PRO A 27 40.65 -45.72 -0.38
CA PRO A 27 41.32 -44.85 -1.33
C PRO A 27 42.32 -43.86 -0.69
N ASP A 28 42.05 -43.38 0.53
CA ASP A 28 42.89 -42.40 1.23
C ASP A 28 44.23 -42.99 1.68
N TRP A 29 44.33 -44.32 1.75
CA TRP A 29 45.54 -45.03 2.18
C TRP A 29 46.44 -45.45 1.01
N ILE A 30 46.03 -45.20 -0.24
CA ILE A 30 46.83 -45.54 -1.42
C ILE A 30 47.98 -44.54 -1.57
N ASN A 31 49.23 -45.03 -1.45
CA ASN A 31 50.41 -44.20 -1.59
C ASN A 31 51.48 -44.87 -2.48
N PRO A 32 51.54 -44.51 -3.78
CA PRO A 32 52.52 -45.05 -4.72
C PRO A 32 53.99 -44.70 -4.39
N ASN A 33 54.22 -43.68 -3.55
CA ASN A 33 55.54 -43.19 -3.17
C ASN A 33 55.98 -43.70 -1.79
N ALA A 34 55.18 -44.56 -1.14
CA ALA A 34 55.53 -45.10 0.15
C ALA A 34 56.76 -46.03 0.05
N MET A 35 57.70 -45.88 0.98
CA MET A 35 58.89 -46.72 1.03
C MET A 35 58.65 -47.97 1.89
N CYS A 36 58.40 -49.10 1.23
CA CYS A 36 58.36 -50.41 1.88
C CYS A 36 59.71 -51.12 1.81
N THR A 37 59.99 -51.99 2.78
CA THR A 37 61.18 -52.86 2.73
C THR A 37 61.05 -53.87 1.59
N MET A 38 62.18 -54.36 1.07
CA MET A 38 62.20 -55.43 0.04
C MET A 38 62.13 -56.85 0.64
N GLU A 39 61.67 -56.97 1.88
CA GLU A 39 61.48 -58.26 2.52
C GLU A 39 60.34 -59.02 1.82
N PHE A 40 60.53 -60.33 1.60
CA PHE A 40 59.51 -61.17 0.98
C PHE A 40 58.74 -61.93 2.06
N ASN A 41 57.57 -61.42 2.41
CA ASN A 41 56.67 -61.98 3.42
C ASN A 41 55.22 -61.94 2.90
N PRO A 42 54.83 -62.85 2.00
CA PRO A 42 53.63 -62.72 1.18
C PRO A 42 52.34 -62.70 2.01
N VAL A 43 51.43 -61.81 1.63
CA VAL A 43 50.11 -61.67 2.23
C VAL A 43 49.03 -61.62 1.16
N VAL A 44 47.86 -62.19 1.43
CA VAL A 44 46.68 -62.10 0.56
C VAL A 44 45.74 -61.06 1.16
N GLY A 45 45.48 -59.98 0.42
CA GLY A 45 44.54 -58.95 0.82
C GLY A 45 43.09 -59.42 0.74
N CYS A 46 42.17 -58.72 1.40
CA CYS A 46 40.73 -58.96 1.29
C CYS A 46 40.18 -58.84 -0.15
N ASN A 47 40.94 -58.23 -1.06
CA ASN A 47 40.62 -58.08 -2.47
C ASN A 47 41.04 -59.31 -3.28
N GLY A 48 41.55 -60.35 -2.61
CA GLY A 48 42.06 -61.57 -3.21
C GLY A 48 43.40 -61.42 -3.92
N VAL A 49 44.06 -60.25 -3.81
CA VAL A 49 45.37 -59.99 -4.44
C VAL A 49 46.49 -60.34 -3.49
N GLU A 50 47.54 -60.98 -4.00
CA GLU A 50 48.76 -61.27 -3.25
C GLU A 50 49.75 -60.10 -3.32
N TYR A 51 50.30 -59.73 -2.16
CA TYR A 51 51.27 -58.66 -1.99
C TYR A 51 52.59 -59.21 -1.46
N SER A 52 53.71 -58.61 -1.89
CA SER A 52 55.07 -59.07 -1.55
C SER A 52 55.38 -59.00 -0.05
N ASN A 53 54.81 -58.04 0.67
CA ASN A 53 54.86 -57.94 2.12
C ASN A 53 53.69 -57.11 2.69
N PRO A 54 53.47 -57.12 4.02
CA PRO A 54 52.37 -56.38 4.66
C PRO A 54 52.38 -54.88 4.38
N CYS A 55 53.56 -54.26 4.25
CA CYS A 55 53.67 -52.83 3.95
C CYS A 55 53.10 -52.52 2.56
N VAL A 56 53.45 -53.34 1.55
CA VAL A 56 52.95 -53.16 0.18
C VAL A 56 51.43 -53.36 0.11
N ALA A 57 50.87 -54.29 0.90
CA ALA A 57 49.42 -54.44 1.02
C ALA A 57 48.76 -53.19 1.61
N GLN A 58 49.28 -52.67 2.72
CA GLN A 58 48.72 -51.50 3.41
C GLN A 58 48.76 -50.23 2.53
N VAL A 59 49.88 -49.94 1.87
CA VAL A 59 50.03 -48.75 1.01
C VAL A 59 49.27 -48.87 -0.31
N SER A 60 48.75 -50.07 -0.62
CA SER A 60 47.82 -50.30 -1.72
C SER A 60 46.36 -50.09 -1.28
N GLY A 61 46.13 -49.57 -0.07
CA GLY A 61 44.82 -49.26 0.49
C GLY A 61 44.07 -50.46 1.06
N VAL A 62 44.70 -51.65 1.15
CA VAL A 62 44.04 -52.86 1.63
C VAL A 62 43.79 -52.78 3.14
N THR A 63 42.56 -53.03 3.57
CA THR A 63 42.12 -52.88 4.96
C THR A 63 42.33 -54.14 5.79
N SER A 64 42.40 -55.32 5.16
CA SER A 64 42.77 -56.57 5.83
C SER A 64 43.55 -57.52 4.94
N TRP A 65 44.47 -58.28 5.53
CA TRP A 65 45.30 -59.25 4.81
C TRP A 65 45.68 -60.44 5.68
N THR A 66 45.75 -61.62 5.05
CA THR A 66 46.16 -62.87 5.69
C THR A 66 47.57 -63.26 5.24
N ASN A 67 48.44 -63.55 6.20
CA ASN A 67 49.79 -64.00 5.91
C ASN A 67 49.79 -65.42 5.33
N ALA A 68 50.43 -65.62 4.18
CA ALA A 68 50.40 -66.89 3.47
C ALA A 68 51.16 -68.03 4.20
N ALA A 69 52.14 -67.68 5.04
CA ALA A 69 52.96 -68.66 5.76
C ALA A 69 52.37 -69.04 7.14
N THR A 70 51.77 -68.08 7.84
CA THR A 70 51.27 -68.28 9.22
C THR A 70 49.75 -68.40 9.32
N GLY A 71 49.01 -68.01 8.28
CA GLY A 71 47.54 -67.99 8.29
C GLY A 71 46.94 -66.92 9.21
N LEU A 72 47.77 -66.03 9.78
CA LEU A 72 47.32 -64.95 10.64
C LEU A 72 46.76 -63.80 9.80
N THR A 73 45.54 -63.37 10.12
CA THR A 73 44.87 -62.23 9.50
C THR A 73 45.11 -60.97 10.32
N ASN A 74 45.55 -59.90 9.66
CA ASN A 74 45.56 -58.55 10.21
C ASN A 74 44.40 -57.77 9.60
N THR A 75 43.66 -57.08 10.44
CA THR A 75 42.55 -56.20 10.07
C THR A 75 42.85 -54.82 10.64
N LEU A 76 42.93 -53.82 9.77
CA LEU A 76 42.94 -52.42 10.20
C LEU A 76 41.50 -51.99 10.41
N ASP A 77 41.26 -51.28 11.52
CA ASP A 77 39.97 -50.71 11.83
C ASP A 77 39.72 -49.54 10.86
N TRP A 78 38.87 -49.79 9.88
CA TRP A 78 38.42 -48.83 8.87
C TRP A 78 36.92 -49.00 8.75
N ASN A 79 36.16 -47.98 9.19
CA ASN A 79 34.77 -47.90 8.85
C ASN A 79 34.65 -47.42 7.41
N CYS A 80 33.86 -48.16 6.68
CA CYS A 80 33.98 -48.40 5.27
C CYS A 80 32.62 -48.38 4.58
N GLU A 81 31.61 -48.03 5.38
CA GLU A 81 30.54 -47.17 4.97
C GLU A 81 31.15 -46.03 4.13
N THR A 82 31.25 -46.22 2.82
CA THR A 82 30.81 -45.17 1.90
C THR A 82 29.54 -44.66 2.52
N GLY A 83 29.55 -43.43 3.08
CA GLY A 83 28.47 -42.92 3.89
C GLY A 83 27.15 -43.35 3.27
N GLY A 84 26.46 -44.29 3.92
CA GLY A 84 25.20 -44.77 3.40
C GLY A 84 24.27 -43.57 3.29
N VAL A 85 23.26 -43.65 2.43
CA VAL A 85 22.15 -42.69 2.50
C VAL A 85 21.65 -42.71 3.93
N LEU A 86 21.96 -41.66 4.70
CA LEU A 86 21.61 -41.59 6.11
C LEU A 86 20.11 -41.34 6.22
N CYS A 87 19.61 -40.41 5.40
CA CYS A 87 18.20 -40.14 5.22
C CYS A 87 17.94 -39.63 3.80
N THR A 88 16.67 -39.54 3.43
CA THR A 88 16.23 -39.01 2.14
C THR A 88 15.36 -37.78 2.39
N SER A 89 15.62 -36.70 1.65
CA SER A 89 14.84 -35.46 1.74
C SER A 89 13.37 -35.66 1.31
N LEU A 90 12.52 -34.65 1.51
CA LEU A 90 11.12 -34.72 1.07
C LEU A 90 11.01 -34.81 -0.47
N SER A 91 11.96 -34.19 -1.19
CA SER A 91 12.04 -34.26 -2.64
C SER A 91 12.82 -35.48 -3.17
N GLY A 92 13.22 -36.40 -2.30
CA GLY A 92 13.86 -37.67 -2.71
C GLY A 92 15.38 -37.61 -2.85
N ILE A 93 16.04 -36.57 -2.34
CA ILE A 93 17.50 -36.43 -2.42
C ILE A 93 18.17 -37.22 -1.30
N GLU A 94 19.19 -37.99 -1.64
CA GLU A 94 19.99 -38.77 -0.70
C GLU A 94 20.95 -37.88 0.08
N ILE A 95 20.92 -37.95 1.42
CA ILE A 95 21.74 -37.14 2.33
C ILE A 95 22.73 -38.05 3.06
N PHE A 96 23.99 -37.61 3.10
CA PHE A 96 25.13 -38.42 3.59
C PHE A 96 25.76 -37.88 4.88
N GLU A 97 25.18 -36.84 5.47
CA GLU A 97 25.62 -36.24 6.73
C GLU A 97 24.43 -35.95 7.66
N TYR A 98 24.64 -36.09 8.97
CA TYR A 98 23.62 -35.75 9.97
C TYR A 98 23.51 -34.25 10.21
N GLY A 99 22.33 -33.81 10.64
CA GLY A 99 22.06 -32.42 10.99
C GLY A 99 21.29 -31.67 9.89
N PHE A 100 21.37 -30.34 9.93
CA PHE A 100 20.59 -29.49 9.03
C PHE A 100 21.09 -29.60 7.59
N TRP A 101 20.15 -29.80 6.69
CA TRP A 101 20.38 -29.89 5.26
C TRP A 101 19.35 -29.03 4.52
N ALA A 102 19.82 -28.35 3.48
CA ALA A 102 18.98 -27.62 2.54
C ALA A 102 19.40 -27.99 1.12
N ASN A 103 18.42 -28.27 0.26
CA ASN A 103 18.68 -28.63 -1.11
C ASN A 103 19.24 -27.42 -1.89
N PRO A 104 20.44 -27.52 -2.51
CA PRO A 104 21.03 -26.42 -3.26
C PRO A 104 20.24 -25.98 -4.50
N ASN A 105 19.37 -26.85 -5.02
CA ASN A 105 18.57 -26.59 -6.21
C ASN A 105 17.11 -26.27 -5.90
N ASP A 106 16.66 -26.54 -4.67
CA ASP A 106 15.29 -26.27 -4.22
C ASP A 106 15.31 -25.84 -2.76
N PRO A 107 15.43 -24.53 -2.48
CA PRO A 107 15.48 -24.02 -1.11
C PRO A 107 14.24 -24.35 -0.28
N CYS A 108 13.13 -24.82 -0.88
CA CYS A 108 11.97 -25.29 -0.13
C CYS A 108 12.13 -26.70 0.45
N ASP A 109 13.08 -27.49 -0.05
CA ASP A 109 13.38 -28.82 0.47
C ASP A 109 14.53 -28.71 1.48
N MET A 110 14.17 -28.44 2.73
CA MET A 110 15.11 -28.34 3.85
C MET A 110 14.59 -29.02 5.10
N GLY A 111 15.51 -29.45 5.95
CA GLY A 111 15.18 -30.21 7.14
C GLY A 111 16.41 -30.68 7.92
N GLU A 112 16.18 -31.56 8.88
CA GLU A 112 17.23 -32.20 9.66
C GLU A 112 17.29 -33.69 9.36
N CYS A 113 18.49 -34.18 9.02
CA CYS A 113 18.78 -35.59 8.90
C CYS A 113 19.15 -36.16 10.27
N ALA A 114 18.26 -36.97 10.85
CA ALA A 114 18.44 -37.47 12.20
C ALA A 114 19.24 -38.80 12.25
N PRO A 115 19.91 -39.10 13.39
CA PRO A 115 20.68 -40.33 13.58
C PRO A 115 19.90 -41.65 13.42
N ASN A 116 18.57 -41.60 13.46
CA ASN A 116 17.69 -42.75 13.26
C ASN A 116 17.35 -43.00 11.78
N GLY A 117 17.88 -42.17 10.87
CA GLY A 117 17.66 -42.22 9.43
C GLY A 117 16.35 -41.58 8.95
N GLU A 118 15.64 -40.88 9.83
CA GLU A 118 14.48 -40.08 9.44
C GLU A 118 14.90 -38.66 9.04
N PHE A 119 14.22 -38.11 8.02
CA PHE A 119 14.35 -36.71 7.65
C PHE A 119 13.18 -35.91 8.22
N TYR A 120 13.49 -34.93 9.06
CA TYR A 120 12.50 -34.01 9.61
C TYR A 120 12.50 -32.73 8.78
N GLY A 121 11.55 -32.64 7.84
CA GLY A 121 11.38 -31.43 7.04
C GLY A 121 10.97 -30.23 7.88
N ILE A 122 11.52 -29.07 7.57
CA ILE A 122 11.11 -27.80 8.19
C ILE A 122 9.90 -27.28 7.42
N ALA A 123 8.81 -27.03 8.14
CA ALA A 123 7.69 -26.29 7.59
C ALA A 123 8.10 -24.81 7.45
N ILE A 124 8.07 -24.29 6.23
CA ILE A 124 8.41 -22.91 5.95
C ILE A 124 7.13 -22.08 6.04
N ASP A 125 7.07 -21.18 7.00
CA ASP A 125 5.93 -20.29 7.22
C ASP A 125 6.13 -18.98 6.45
N CYS A 126 5.68 -18.93 5.20
CA CYS A 126 5.82 -17.73 4.39
C CYS A 126 4.87 -16.61 4.84
N ALA A 127 5.40 -15.40 4.95
CA ALA A 127 4.65 -14.20 5.38
C ALA A 127 3.36 -13.97 4.57
N SER A 128 3.40 -14.24 3.26
CA SER A 128 2.23 -14.15 2.37
C SER A 128 1.09 -15.10 2.77
N TRP A 129 1.39 -16.29 3.28
CA TRP A 129 0.38 -17.30 3.66
C TRP A 129 -0.31 -16.95 4.98
N PHE A 130 0.34 -16.16 5.83
CA PHE A 130 -0.22 -15.66 7.08
C PHE A 130 -0.85 -14.26 6.95
N GLY A 131 -1.01 -13.78 5.72
CA GLY A 131 -1.67 -12.50 5.45
C GLY A 131 -0.87 -11.28 5.90
N ALA A 132 0.47 -11.37 5.87
CA ALA A 132 1.30 -10.19 6.08
C ALA A 132 0.95 -9.12 5.02
N PRO A 133 0.81 -7.84 5.43
CA PRO A 133 0.54 -6.76 4.50
C PRO A 133 1.73 -6.57 3.55
N CYS A 134 1.43 -6.28 2.29
CA CYS A 134 2.38 -5.94 1.23
C CYS A 134 1.76 -4.78 0.46
N ASN A 135 2.44 -3.63 0.31
CA ASN A 135 1.88 -2.48 -0.42
C ASN A 135 2.06 -2.61 -1.94
N GLY A 136 2.61 -3.74 -2.41
CA GLY A 136 2.68 -4.11 -3.82
C GLY A 136 2.20 -5.54 -4.06
N GLU A 137 3.00 -6.32 -4.78
CA GLU A 137 2.63 -7.69 -5.18
C GLU A 137 3.58 -8.73 -4.55
N TRP A 138 3.00 -9.85 -4.10
CA TRP A 138 3.77 -11.03 -3.71
C TRP A 138 4.19 -11.78 -4.97
N VAL A 139 5.50 -11.87 -5.21
CA VAL A 139 6.04 -12.49 -6.43
C VAL A 139 6.93 -13.68 -6.06
N ASN A 140 6.76 -14.79 -6.78
CA ASN A 140 7.67 -15.94 -6.66
C ASN A 140 8.96 -15.61 -7.39
N VAL A 141 10.09 -15.65 -6.67
CA VAL A 141 11.42 -15.38 -7.22
C VAL A 141 12.17 -16.70 -7.33
N ASP A 142 12.82 -16.94 -8.47
CA ASP A 142 13.63 -18.15 -8.66
C ASP A 142 14.74 -18.23 -7.61
N GLY A 143 14.82 -19.35 -6.89
CA GLY A 143 15.80 -19.57 -5.83
C GLY A 143 15.39 -19.04 -4.45
N GLU A 144 14.16 -18.56 -4.29
CA GLU A 144 13.56 -18.26 -2.98
C GLU A 144 12.43 -19.25 -2.70
N CYS A 145 12.31 -19.72 -1.45
CA CYS A 145 11.21 -20.62 -1.12
C CYS A 145 9.88 -19.87 -0.91
N CYS A 146 9.95 -18.68 -0.33
CA CYS A 146 8.77 -17.87 -0.08
C CYS A 146 8.58 -16.80 -1.16
N PRO A 147 7.31 -16.48 -1.51
CA PRO A 147 7.02 -15.28 -2.27
C PRO A 147 7.62 -14.07 -1.56
N VAL A 148 8.25 -13.19 -2.32
CA VAL A 148 8.81 -11.93 -1.81
C VAL A 148 7.82 -10.82 -2.12
N CYS A 149 7.60 -9.92 -1.16
CA CYS A 149 6.81 -8.73 -1.41
C CYS A 149 7.66 -7.74 -2.19
N ILE A 150 7.26 -7.46 -3.43
CA ILE A 150 7.81 -6.35 -4.21
C ILE A 150 6.94 -5.14 -3.90
N GLU A 151 7.41 -4.32 -2.96
CA GLU A 151 6.80 -3.04 -2.63
C GLU A 151 6.89 -2.12 -3.87
N VAL A 152 5.76 -1.52 -4.27
CA VAL A 152 5.78 -0.47 -5.29
C VAL A 152 6.07 0.83 -4.57
N GLU A 153 7.25 1.40 -4.78
CA GLU A 153 7.50 2.75 -4.27
C GLU A 153 6.63 3.75 -5.04
N PRO A 154 5.93 4.66 -4.35
CA PRO A 154 5.18 5.70 -5.03
C PRO A 154 6.15 6.59 -5.79
N LEU A 155 5.75 6.99 -6.99
CA LEU A 155 6.54 7.91 -7.80
C LEU A 155 6.62 9.26 -7.09
N CYS A 156 5.49 9.78 -6.61
CA CYS A 156 5.44 10.96 -5.78
C CYS A 156 4.24 10.89 -4.81
N THR A 157 4.19 11.80 -3.85
CA THR A 157 3.08 11.91 -2.88
C THR A 157 2.45 13.30 -2.96
N SER A 158 1.12 13.37 -3.01
CA SER A 158 0.37 14.64 -3.06
C SER A 158 0.50 15.45 -1.76
N TYR A 159 0.04 16.70 -1.76
CA TYR A 159 0.04 17.52 -0.54
C TYR A 159 -0.92 17.02 0.55
N SER A 160 -1.94 16.25 0.16
CA SER A 160 -2.82 15.56 1.12
C SER A 160 -2.27 14.20 1.59
N GLY A 161 -1.07 13.80 1.14
CA GLY A 161 -0.45 12.54 1.52
C GLY A 161 -0.95 11.33 0.72
N ILE A 162 -1.50 11.53 -0.48
CA ILE A 162 -1.90 10.43 -1.37
C ILE A 162 -0.72 10.02 -2.25
N ASP A 163 -0.43 8.73 -2.29
CA ASP A 163 0.61 8.15 -3.12
C ASP A 163 0.19 8.03 -4.59
N ILE A 164 1.07 8.46 -5.49
CA ILE A 164 0.85 8.52 -6.94
C ILE A 164 1.92 7.65 -7.61
N PHE A 165 1.49 6.72 -8.46
CA PHE A 165 2.36 5.71 -9.08
C PHE A 165 2.65 5.96 -10.57
N GLU A 166 1.99 6.94 -11.17
CA GLU A 166 2.13 7.30 -12.59
C GLU A 166 2.50 8.77 -12.71
N SER A 167 3.38 9.09 -13.67
CA SER A 167 3.69 10.48 -13.98
C SER A 167 2.57 11.11 -14.79
N GLY A 168 2.38 12.41 -14.59
CA GLY A 168 1.32 13.17 -15.26
C GLY A 168 0.50 14.06 -14.35
N GLU A 169 -0.56 14.61 -14.92
CA GLU A 169 -1.57 15.35 -14.16
C GLU A 169 -2.33 14.40 -13.25
N TRP A 170 -2.52 14.83 -12.02
CA TRP A 170 -3.23 14.07 -11.00
C TRP A 170 -4.20 14.97 -10.25
N THR A 171 -5.36 14.43 -9.91
CA THR A 171 -6.38 15.10 -9.10
C THR A 171 -6.88 14.11 -8.07
N ASN A 172 -6.94 14.55 -6.82
CA ASN A 172 -7.41 13.72 -5.73
C ASN A 172 -8.90 13.40 -5.93
N PRO A 173 -9.29 12.11 -5.99
CA PRO A 173 -10.68 11.71 -6.19
C PRO A 173 -11.64 12.13 -5.08
N ASN A 174 -11.11 12.37 -3.87
CA ASN A 174 -11.89 12.73 -2.69
C ASN A 174 -11.83 14.23 -2.38
N ASP A 175 -10.89 14.96 -2.98
CA ASP A 175 -10.71 16.39 -2.80
C ASP A 175 -10.27 17.05 -4.11
N PRO A 176 -11.20 17.57 -4.92
CA PRO A 176 -10.89 18.19 -6.21
C PRO A 176 -9.91 19.37 -6.14
N CYS A 177 -9.57 19.83 -4.93
CA CYS A 177 -8.69 20.97 -4.67
C CYS A 177 -7.24 20.56 -4.43
N ASP A 178 -6.99 19.26 -4.24
CA ASP A 178 -5.66 18.68 -4.23
C ASP A 178 -5.37 18.08 -5.62
N PHE A 179 -4.82 18.92 -6.50
CA PHE A 179 -4.39 18.49 -7.82
C PHE A 179 -3.04 19.10 -8.18
N GLY A 180 -2.35 18.45 -9.10
CA GLY A 180 -1.02 18.83 -9.49
C GLY A 180 -0.46 17.94 -10.56
N PHE A 181 0.87 17.98 -10.68
CA PHE A 181 1.62 17.17 -11.62
C PHE A 181 2.65 16.33 -10.87
N CYS A 182 2.65 15.03 -11.11
CA CYS A 182 3.67 14.11 -10.64
C CYS A 182 4.78 13.99 -11.69
N GLY A 183 5.98 14.47 -11.37
CA GLY A 183 7.14 14.37 -12.25
C GLY A 183 7.79 12.98 -12.21
N ASP A 184 8.45 12.60 -13.31
CA ASP A 184 9.29 11.40 -13.37
C ASP A 184 10.49 11.44 -12.40
N ASP A 185 10.81 12.63 -11.87
CA ASP A 185 11.83 12.87 -10.84
C ASP A 185 11.32 12.61 -9.41
N GLY A 186 10.06 12.20 -9.28
CA GLY A 186 9.37 11.93 -8.03
C GLY A 186 8.95 13.16 -7.23
N PHE A 187 9.02 14.34 -7.85
CA PHE A 187 8.53 15.57 -7.25
C PHE A 187 7.06 15.81 -7.62
N PHE A 188 6.21 16.06 -6.61
CA PHE A 188 4.84 16.50 -6.81
C PHE A 188 4.75 18.03 -6.85
N SER A 189 4.37 18.57 -7.99
CA SER A 189 4.07 19.98 -8.18
C SER A 189 2.58 20.22 -8.04
N GLY A 190 2.13 20.53 -6.82
CA GLY A 190 0.73 20.86 -6.53
C GLY A 190 0.36 22.27 -6.99
N VAL A 191 -0.90 22.47 -7.35
CA VAL A 191 -1.47 23.79 -7.62
C VAL A 191 -2.04 24.34 -6.33
N ILE A 192 -1.54 25.50 -5.91
CA ILE A 192 -2.12 26.25 -4.80
C ILE A 192 -3.19 27.17 -5.38
N ILE A 193 -4.43 27.00 -4.95
CA ILE A 193 -5.52 27.88 -5.33
C ILE A 193 -5.59 29.04 -4.35
N ASP A 194 -5.27 30.24 -4.83
CA ASP A 194 -5.41 31.48 -4.04
C ASP A 194 -6.87 31.92 -4.03
N CYS A 195 -7.61 31.51 -3.00
CA CYS A 195 -9.03 31.85 -2.91
C CYS A 195 -9.25 33.33 -2.55
N PRO A 196 -10.24 33.99 -3.20
CA PRO A 196 -10.63 35.38 -2.94
C PRO A 196 -10.73 35.78 -1.46
N GLU A 197 -11.40 34.97 -0.66
CA GLU A 197 -11.58 35.18 0.78
C GLU A 197 -10.23 35.15 1.52
N GLN A 198 -9.38 34.18 1.21
CA GLN A 198 -8.05 34.03 1.82
C GLN A 198 -7.10 35.15 1.42
N MET A 199 -7.28 35.73 0.23
CA MET A 199 -6.59 36.95 -0.21
C MET A 199 -7.13 38.23 0.45
N GLY A 200 -8.16 38.14 1.30
CA GLY A 200 -8.74 39.28 2.00
C GLY A 200 -9.57 40.19 1.11
N MET A 201 -10.15 39.67 0.02
CA MET A 201 -11.06 40.46 -0.80
C MET A 201 -12.32 40.83 0.01
N PRO A 202 -12.80 42.09 -0.06
CA PRO A 202 -14.03 42.48 0.59
C PRO A 202 -15.23 41.76 -0.04
N CYS A 203 -16.22 41.41 0.78
CA CYS A 203 -17.50 40.86 0.34
C CYS A 203 -18.63 41.62 1.04
N ASP A 204 -19.54 42.21 0.27
CA ASP A 204 -20.73 42.94 0.76
C ASP A 204 -21.90 41.99 1.10
N GLY A 205 -21.56 40.77 1.50
CA GLY A 205 -22.49 39.67 1.74
C GLY A 205 -21.84 38.55 2.53
N GLU A 206 -22.15 37.30 2.18
CA GLU A 206 -21.59 36.12 2.86
C GLU A 206 -20.72 35.32 1.88
N TRP A 207 -19.57 34.85 2.36
CA TRP A 207 -18.76 33.87 1.64
C TRP A 207 -19.42 32.50 1.77
N VAL A 208 -19.81 31.91 0.64
CA VAL A 208 -20.45 30.60 0.58
C VAL A 208 -19.54 29.63 -0.16
N LEU A 209 -19.20 28.53 0.51
CA LEU A 209 -18.49 27.41 -0.09
C LEU A 209 -19.50 26.35 -0.54
N GLU A 210 -19.58 26.10 -1.84
CA GLU A 210 -20.41 25.02 -2.41
C GLU A 210 -19.69 23.67 -2.31
N ASP A 211 -20.45 22.59 -2.15
CA ASP A 211 -19.89 21.23 -2.11
C ASP A 211 -19.14 20.91 -3.42
N GLY A 212 -17.85 20.58 -3.30
CA GLY A 212 -16.97 20.29 -4.44
C GLY A 212 -16.31 21.54 -5.07
N ALA A 213 -16.57 22.74 -4.55
CA ALA A 213 -15.83 23.93 -4.92
C ALA A 213 -14.58 24.11 -4.03
N CYS A 214 -13.50 24.61 -4.63
CA CYS A 214 -12.26 24.86 -3.90
C CYS A 214 -12.17 26.22 -3.25
N CYS A 215 -12.95 27.18 -3.75
CA CYS A 215 -13.01 28.51 -3.19
C CYS A 215 -14.45 28.90 -2.88
N SER A 216 -14.60 29.58 -1.75
CA SER A 216 -15.82 30.28 -1.42
C SER A 216 -16.09 31.38 -2.44
N THR A 217 -17.37 31.62 -2.70
CA THR A 217 -17.85 32.70 -3.57
C THR A 217 -18.61 33.72 -2.74
N CYS A 218 -18.46 35.00 -3.06
CA CYS A 218 -19.18 36.06 -2.37
C CYS A 218 -20.60 36.12 -2.92
N VAL A 219 -21.58 35.77 -2.08
CA VAL A 219 -22.99 35.96 -2.39
C VAL A 219 -23.40 37.32 -1.81
N GLU A 220 -23.54 38.31 -2.69
CA GLU A 220 -23.99 39.65 -2.29
C GLU A 220 -25.41 39.58 -1.72
N ASN A 221 -25.60 40.22 -0.57
CA ASN A 221 -26.90 40.26 0.07
C ASN A 221 -27.75 41.35 -0.60
N THR A 222 -28.57 40.98 -1.58
CA THR A 222 -29.43 41.93 -2.31
C THR A 222 -30.66 42.38 -1.50
N TYR A 223 -30.51 42.61 -0.20
CA TYR A 223 -31.57 43.23 0.61
C TYR A 223 -31.39 44.75 0.63
N SER A 224 -31.70 45.37 -0.51
CA SER A 224 -31.93 46.81 -0.60
C SER A 224 -33.11 47.12 -1.54
N ASP A 225 -34.23 46.41 -1.38
CA ASP A 225 -35.53 46.98 -1.75
C ASP A 225 -36.32 47.22 -0.47
N CYS A 226 -36.18 48.42 0.10
CA CYS A 226 -37.27 48.96 0.90
C CYS A 226 -38.43 49.19 -0.08
N GLY A 227 -39.28 48.18 -0.23
CA GLY A 227 -40.47 48.25 -1.06
C GLY A 227 -41.33 49.47 -0.70
N SER A 228 -42.14 49.91 -1.65
CA SER A 228 -43.01 51.06 -1.46
C SER A 228 -43.94 50.84 -0.26
N ILE A 229 -44.09 51.86 0.58
CA ILE A 229 -44.84 51.79 1.82
C ILE A 229 -46.23 52.37 1.56
N SER A 230 -47.24 51.51 1.57
CA SER A 230 -48.63 51.95 1.55
C SER A 230 -49.17 52.08 2.98
N ILE A 231 -49.83 53.21 3.28
CA ILE A 231 -50.38 53.54 4.59
C ILE A 231 -51.80 54.11 4.45
N THR A 232 -52.69 53.74 5.38
CA THR A 232 -53.99 54.41 5.51
C THR A 232 -53.84 55.69 6.33
N LEU A 233 -54.15 56.84 5.72
CA LEU A 233 -54.20 58.14 6.38
C LEU A 233 -55.62 58.38 6.91
N ASN A 234 -55.78 58.42 8.23
CA ASN A 234 -57.07 58.69 8.88
C ASN A 234 -57.42 60.19 8.77
N ASN A 235 -58.69 60.55 8.86
CA ASN A 235 -59.07 61.96 8.96
C ASN A 235 -58.37 62.63 10.17
N GLY A 236 -57.71 63.76 9.94
CA GLY A 236 -56.94 64.47 10.94
C GLY A 236 -55.44 64.23 10.79
N TRP A 237 -54.72 64.15 11.90
CA TRP A 237 -53.25 64.07 11.93
C TRP A 237 -52.74 62.64 11.77
N ASN A 238 -51.76 62.46 10.89
CA ASN A 238 -51.04 61.22 10.63
C ASN A 238 -49.53 61.48 10.56
N MET A 239 -48.74 60.42 10.64
CA MET A 239 -47.30 60.44 10.41
C MET A 239 -46.99 59.53 9.22
N ILE A 240 -46.18 60.01 8.29
CA ILE A 240 -45.72 59.25 7.12
C ILE A 240 -44.21 59.30 7.00
N GLY A 241 -43.58 58.17 6.68
CA GLY A 241 -42.15 58.10 6.36
C GLY A 241 -41.94 58.24 4.85
N PHE A 242 -40.92 59.00 4.45
CA PHE A 242 -40.52 59.10 3.04
C PHE A 242 -39.46 58.04 2.73
N ALA A 243 -39.85 57.01 1.97
CA ALA A 243 -39.02 55.84 1.68
C ALA A 243 -38.50 55.79 0.22
N CYS A 244 -38.91 56.73 -0.63
CA CYS A 244 -38.62 56.72 -2.06
C CYS A 244 -37.11 56.80 -2.34
N SER A 245 -36.69 56.31 -3.50
CA SER A 245 -35.27 56.19 -3.86
C SER A 245 -34.53 57.53 -3.91
N GLU A 246 -35.24 58.60 -4.28
CA GLU A 246 -34.68 59.95 -4.42
C GLU A 246 -35.49 60.98 -3.62
N ASN A 247 -34.78 61.94 -3.03
CA ASN A 247 -35.40 63.08 -2.37
C ASN A 247 -36.29 63.82 -3.37
N THR A 248 -37.53 64.09 -2.98
CA THR A 248 -38.54 64.61 -3.91
C THR A 248 -39.21 65.83 -3.32
N ASN A 249 -39.43 66.88 -4.13
CA ASN A 249 -40.12 68.08 -3.68
C ASN A 249 -41.50 67.74 -3.10
N ALA A 250 -41.86 68.31 -1.93
CA ALA A 250 -43.13 68.04 -1.26
C ALA A 250 -44.35 68.30 -2.15
N MET A 251 -44.28 69.27 -3.08
CA MET A 251 -45.36 69.52 -4.04
C MET A 251 -45.58 68.35 -5.00
N ILE A 252 -44.49 67.67 -5.40
CA ILE A 252 -44.54 66.53 -6.31
C ILE A 252 -44.96 65.28 -5.53
N ALA A 253 -44.31 65.02 -4.39
CA ALA A 253 -44.57 63.83 -3.57
C ALA A 253 -46.00 63.76 -3.01
N PHE A 254 -46.66 64.90 -2.81
CA PHE A 254 -48.04 64.97 -2.33
C PHE A 254 -49.08 65.25 -3.43
N ALA A 255 -48.68 65.24 -4.71
CA ALA A 255 -49.57 65.62 -5.81
C ALA A 255 -50.85 64.78 -5.86
N ALA A 256 -50.77 63.47 -5.55
CA ALA A 256 -51.91 62.55 -5.59
C ALA A 256 -53.02 62.86 -4.56
N ILE A 257 -52.69 63.56 -3.46
CA ILE A 257 -53.62 63.87 -2.37
C ILE A 257 -53.64 65.36 -2.02
N GLN A 258 -53.14 66.21 -2.93
CA GLN A 258 -52.93 67.63 -2.68
C GLN A 258 -54.21 68.35 -2.23
N ASP A 259 -55.36 67.99 -2.82
CA ASP A 259 -56.69 68.53 -2.52
C ASP A 259 -57.24 68.12 -1.15
N LYS A 260 -56.63 67.12 -0.51
CA LYS A 260 -57.03 66.58 0.79
C LYS A 260 -56.11 67.00 1.92
N ILE A 261 -54.97 67.62 1.61
CA ILE A 261 -53.99 68.05 2.61
C ILE A 261 -54.37 69.43 3.14
N ILE A 262 -54.56 69.49 4.46
CA ILE A 262 -54.71 70.76 5.18
C ILE A 262 -53.33 71.36 5.45
N ILE A 263 -52.39 70.54 5.91
CA ILE A 263 -51.01 70.94 6.22
C ILE A 263 -50.10 69.72 6.34
N ALA A 264 -48.87 69.79 5.85
CA ALA A 264 -47.80 68.84 6.18
C ALA A 264 -46.62 69.58 6.83
N LYS A 265 -45.85 68.90 7.69
CA LYS A 265 -44.70 69.48 8.40
C LYS A 265 -43.53 68.52 8.55
N ASP A 266 -42.32 69.05 8.54
CA ASP A 266 -41.12 68.33 8.95
C ASP A 266 -40.90 68.38 10.48
N GLY A 267 -39.83 67.74 10.96
CA GLY A 267 -39.45 67.74 12.38
C GLY A 267 -38.96 69.08 12.92
N VAL A 268 -38.62 70.04 12.05
CA VAL A 268 -38.14 71.39 12.43
C VAL A 268 -39.30 72.38 12.54
N GLY A 269 -40.45 72.07 11.93
CA GLY A 269 -41.66 72.88 11.93
C GLY A 269 -41.89 73.65 10.62
N ASN A 270 -41.08 73.41 9.58
CA ASN A 270 -41.38 73.91 8.24
C ASN A 270 -42.67 73.26 7.74
N ALA A 271 -43.48 74.01 6.99
CA ALA A 271 -44.81 73.58 6.61
C ALA A 271 -45.04 73.62 5.10
N TYR A 272 -45.82 72.66 4.62
CA TYR A 272 -46.42 72.64 3.29
C TYR A 272 -47.93 72.89 3.42
N LEU A 273 -48.44 73.88 2.71
CA LEU A 273 -49.81 74.38 2.74
C LEU A 273 -50.29 74.55 1.28
N PRO A 274 -50.95 73.54 0.69
CA PRO A 274 -51.33 73.57 -0.72
C PRO A 274 -52.35 74.67 -1.05
N ASP A 275 -53.32 74.91 -0.15
CA ASP A 275 -54.32 75.98 -0.31
C ASP A 275 -53.71 77.39 -0.39
N TRP A 276 -52.49 77.57 0.09
CA TRP A 276 -51.77 78.84 0.15
C TRP A 276 -50.63 78.89 -0.87
N ASP A 277 -50.51 77.86 -1.73
CA ASP A 277 -49.41 77.66 -2.67
C ASP A 277 -48.03 77.84 -1.99
N PHE A 278 -47.91 77.30 -0.78
CA PHE A 278 -46.73 77.49 0.07
C PHE A 278 -46.04 76.17 0.37
N ASN A 279 -44.78 76.05 -0.06
CA ASN A 279 -43.90 74.95 0.29
C ASN A 279 -42.67 75.45 1.06
N GLY A 280 -42.75 75.40 2.39
CA GLY A 280 -41.63 75.69 3.29
C GLY A 280 -40.75 74.48 3.61
N ILE A 281 -41.20 73.26 3.33
CA ILE A 281 -40.42 72.02 3.56
C ILE A 281 -39.33 71.87 2.49
N GLY A 282 -39.66 72.20 1.23
CA GLY A 282 -38.76 71.98 0.11
C GLY A 282 -38.83 70.53 -0.37
N GLU A 283 -37.75 69.78 -0.16
CA GLU A 283 -37.64 68.37 -0.53
C GLU A 283 -37.92 67.45 0.67
N LEU A 284 -38.66 66.38 0.40
CA LEU A 284 -38.78 65.26 1.32
C LEU A 284 -37.52 64.41 1.21
N GLU A 285 -36.88 64.15 2.34
CA GLU A 285 -35.61 63.43 2.43
C GLU A 285 -35.86 61.97 2.80
N ARG A 286 -35.17 61.06 2.10
CA ARG A 286 -35.29 59.62 2.36
C ARG A 286 -34.91 59.29 3.80
N GLY A 287 -35.77 58.51 4.46
CA GLY A 287 -35.59 58.10 5.85
C GLY A 287 -36.16 59.07 6.89
N TYR A 288 -36.68 60.23 6.48
CA TYR A 288 -37.36 61.17 7.37
C TYR A 288 -38.87 60.93 7.45
N GLY A 289 -39.45 61.32 8.59
CA GLY A 289 -40.88 61.29 8.84
C GLY A 289 -41.50 62.68 8.80
N TYR A 290 -42.71 62.77 8.25
CA TYR A 290 -43.48 64.00 8.08
C TYR A 290 -44.85 63.88 8.74
N LEU A 291 -45.24 64.93 9.45
CA LEU A 291 -46.54 65.02 10.09
C LEU A 291 -47.52 65.66 9.12
N ILE A 292 -48.57 64.93 8.74
CA ILE A 292 -49.54 65.35 7.72
C ILE A 292 -50.94 65.39 8.30
N LYS A 293 -51.70 66.45 7.99
CA LYS A 293 -53.10 66.58 8.35
C LYS A 293 -53.96 66.54 7.11
N VAL A 294 -54.89 65.58 7.05
CA VAL A 294 -55.81 65.39 5.92
C VAL A 294 -57.25 65.68 6.32
N SER A 295 -58.06 66.14 5.36
CA SER A 295 -59.48 66.50 5.55
C SER A 295 -60.43 65.29 5.57
N GLU A 296 -59.99 64.16 5.01
CA GLU A 296 -60.74 62.90 4.95
C GLU A 296 -59.79 61.69 4.96
N GLU A 297 -60.35 60.49 5.12
CA GLU A 297 -59.58 59.24 5.14
C GLU A 297 -59.11 58.86 3.73
N ILE A 298 -57.85 58.44 3.59
CA ILE A 298 -57.24 57.96 2.36
C ILE A 298 -56.67 56.57 2.62
N ILE A 299 -57.19 55.57 1.93
CA ILE A 299 -56.81 54.16 2.11
C ILE A 299 -55.66 53.83 1.17
N ASP A 300 -54.69 53.07 1.66
CA ASP A 300 -53.59 52.51 0.85
C ASP A 300 -52.77 53.58 0.11
N TYR A 301 -52.52 54.72 0.76
CA TYR A 301 -51.73 55.80 0.19
C TYR A 301 -50.25 55.44 0.17
N ASN A 302 -49.62 55.58 -0.99
CA ASN A 302 -48.20 55.40 -1.19
C ASN A 302 -47.61 56.73 -1.67
N ILE A 303 -46.60 57.22 -0.96
CA ILE A 303 -45.95 58.51 -1.24
C ILE A 303 -44.97 58.46 -2.43
N CYS A 304 -44.64 57.27 -2.91
CA CYS A 304 -43.71 57.04 -4.01
C CYS A 304 -44.41 56.70 -5.34
N ASP A 305 -45.74 56.61 -5.35
CA ASP A 305 -46.58 56.37 -6.53
C ASP A 305 -47.11 57.68 -7.11
#